data_AF-A0A1E3HP95-F1
#
_entry.id   AF-A0A1E3HP95-F1
#
_cell.length_a   1.000
_cell.length_b   1.000
_cell.length_c   1.000
_cell.angle_alpha   90.00
_cell.angle_beta   90.00
_cell.angle_gamma   90.00
#
_symmetry.space_group_name_H-M   'P 1'
#
loop_
_entity.id
_entity.type
_entity.pdbx_description
1 polymer ?
#
loop_
_entity_poly.entity_id
_entity_poly.type
_entity_poly.pdbx_seq_one_letter_code
_entity_poly.pdbx_strand_id
1 'polypeptide(L)'
;MTPIVDLSAILLYLSAASAAVVPRQDSANATTFDVTSGDKAKVKDAAPVAISIEFFAFPEYVQVLGNTAQCLKNLGDAAGAATRIRIGGTTQDRATYDPSSTAAVTYSVDDPADAPANLTYGPAFFELASHLSGPATIGLNRRLNDISNTIAAAQEAVERMDNLFAIELGNEPDLYTDDDPIANHQTWSPSLDAQIQVDWQRQIATALHRTSIIQAGVFLQPPAFSIAELGPLEQAAGSLGYVRSWADHAYPQSACGGATTDLESLQNHSGIVKFVGTFRGEVDAAEEVGEGRPLVFGETNSATCGGGGISGTYGAGLWIVDYVLQSVKLGYERLYFHHEGTIGNSPYSWWGRDQVFSPYYGAIFAASALNDAAYMTQLDASTSHLAIYTFHASNDTLLRAVILNTQYYPNTTTAASRPSETVVLTGLEDGESGEGKGKVKGKRLTARWSGLEVAYGESPTFGGQRFNGESCEAEGEEVWEEMDVAGGEVTIEVAASEAVLVYF
;
A
#
# COMPACT_ATOMS: atom_id res chain seq x y z
N MET A 1 59.18 -37.02 -22.17
CA MET A 1 57.79 -37.24 -22.60
C MET A 1 57.08 -37.94 -21.44
N THR A 2 55.97 -37.33 -21.06
CA THR A 2 55.17 -37.42 -19.84
C THR A 2 54.65 -38.82 -19.50
N PRO A 3 54.63 -39.21 -18.21
CA PRO A 3 53.71 -40.21 -17.70
C PRO A 3 52.43 -39.54 -17.15
N ILE A 4 51.35 -40.30 -17.29
CA ILE A 4 50.03 -40.09 -16.69
C ILE A 4 50.12 -40.45 -15.21
N VAL A 5 49.55 -39.61 -14.34
CA VAL A 5 49.25 -39.95 -12.94
C VAL A 5 47.77 -39.65 -12.73
N ASP A 6 47.02 -40.68 -12.38
CA ASP A 6 45.65 -40.58 -11.88
C ASP A 6 45.66 -41.15 -10.46
N LEU A 7 45.34 -40.32 -9.47
CA LEU A 7 45.07 -40.75 -8.10
C LEU A 7 44.20 -39.68 -7.39
N SER A 8 42.94 -40.05 -7.26
CA SER A 8 41.99 -39.78 -6.17
C SER A 8 42.39 -38.78 -5.07
N ALA A 9 41.60 -37.70 -4.92
CA ALA A 9 41.43 -37.03 -3.63
C ALA A 9 40.00 -36.44 -3.55
N ILE A 10 39.21 -37.02 -2.65
CA ILE A 10 37.92 -36.51 -2.17
C ILE A 10 38.23 -35.31 -1.25
N LEU A 11 37.75 -34.11 -1.59
CA LEU A 11 37.71 -32.98 -0.67
C LEU A 11 36.31 -32.86 -0.06
N LEU A 12 36.22 -33.13 1.24
CA LEU A 12 35.13 -32.64 2.08
C LEU A 12 35.25 -31.11 2.20
N TYR A 13 34.23 -30.38 1.78
CA TYR A 13 34.04 -28.99 2.17
C TYR A 13 33.29 -28.97 3.52
N LEU A 14 34.00 -28.69 4.61
CA LEU A 14 33.37 -28.21 5.84
C LEU A 14 33.06 -26.71 5.66
N SER A 15 31.78 -26.36 5.56
CA SER A 15 31.30 -24.99 5.73
C SER A 15 31.34 -24.62 7.21
N ALA A 16 32.33 -23.83 7.60
CA ALA A 16 32.33 -23.17 8.91
C ALA A 16 31.29 -22.04 8.88
N ALA A 17 30.19 -22.20 9.64
CA ALA A 17 29.31 -21.11 9.99
C ALA A 17 30.05 -20.19 10.96
N SER A 18 30.62 -19.09 10.46
CA SER A 18 31.07 -18.00 11.31
C SER A 18 29.85 -17.20 11.75
N ALA A 19 29.48 -17.34 13.02
CA ALA A 19 28.69 -16.31 13.69
C ALA A 19 29.49 -15.02 13.65
N ALA A 20 29.07 -14.07 12.82
CA ALA A 20 29.66 -12.74 12.76
C ALA A 20 29.30 -12.01 14.06
N VAL A 21 30.20 -12.04 15.03
CA VAL A 21 30.15 -11.11 16.16
C VAL A 21 30.51 -9.74 15.61
N VAL A 22 29.51 -8.87 15.48
CA VAL A 22 29.70 -7.46 15.10
C VAL A 22 30.50 -6.78 16.22
N PRO A 23 31.64 -6.13 15.93
CA PRO A 23 32.39 -5.40 16.94
C PRO A 23 31.56 -4.22 17.45
N ARG A 24 31.48 -4.05 18.76
CA ARG A 24 30.85 -2.89 19.41
C ARG A 24 31.62 -1.62 19.03
N GLN A 25 31.12 -0.86 18.06
CA GLN A 25 31.63 0.47 17.74
C GLN A 25 31.26 1.46 18.85
N ASP A 26 32.16 2.40 19.15
CA ASP A 26 31.98 3.41 20.19
C ASP A 26 30.64 4.17 20.03
N SER A 27 29.84 4.18 21.09
CA SER A 27 28.50 4.77 21.22
C SER A 27 28.45 6.31 21.13
N ALA A 28 29.46 6.96 20.56
CA ALA A 28 29.61 8.42 20.58
C ALA A 28 28.66 9.16 19.62
N ASN A 29 28.07 8.46 18.63
CA ASN A 29 27.15 9.02 17.63
C ASN A 29 25.82 8.24 17.52
N ALA A 30 25.47 7.43 18.52
CA ALA A 30 24.23 6.66 18.48
C ALA A 30 23.01 7.51 18.88
N THR A 31 21.91 7.39 18.15
CA THR A 31 20.63 8.02 18.51
C THR A 31 19.79 7.06 19.33
N THR A 32 19.31 7.51 20.49
CA THR A 32 18.62 6.65 21.47
C THR A 32 17.13 6.94 21.49
N PHE A 33 16.29 5.90 21.50
CA PHE A 33 14.83 5.99 21.58
C PHE A 33 14.28 5.02 22.62
N ASP A 34 13.41 5.52 23.49
CA ASP A 34 12.70 4.72 24.49
C ASP A 34 11.42 4.14 23.86
N VAL A 35 11.31 2.82 23.79
CA VAL A 35 10.18 2.12 23.15
C VAL A 35 8.86 2.31 23.89
N THR A 36 8.91 2.79 25.14
CA THR A 36 7.74 3.06 25.98
C THR A 36 7.23 4.50 25.84
N SER A 37 7.96 5.35 25.13
CA SER A 37 7.64 6.77 24.96
C SER A 37 6.71 7.04 23.76
N GLY A 38 6.18 8.26 23.68
CA GLY A 38 5.38 8.75 22.56
C GLY A 38 3.88 8.41 22.63
N ASP A 39 3.10 9.05 21.76
CA ASP A 39 1.65 8.89 21.69
C ASP A 39 1.25 7.68 20.86
N LYS A 40 0.41 6.82 21.42
CA LYS A 40 -0.11 5.62 20.76
C LYS A 40 -1.25 5.97 19.81
N ALA A 41 -1.05 5.71 18.52
CA ALA A 41 -2.09 5.70 17.52
C ALA A 41 -2.70 4.29 17.39
N LYS A 42 -4.01 4.20 17.20
CA LYS A 42 -4.68 2.91 17.01
C LYS A 42 -4.50 2.41 15.58
N VAL A 43 -4.10 1.15 15.43
CA VAL A 43 -4.18 0.45 14.14
C VAL A 43 -5.60 -0.08 14.03
N LYS A 44 -6.41 0.57 13.20
CA LYS A 44 -7.86 0.33 13.13
C LYS A 44 -8.24 -0.87 12.25
N ASP A 45 -7.34 -1.29 11.34
CA ASP A 45 -7.59 -2.35 10.38
C ASP A 45 -6.49 -3.43 10.40
N ALA A 46 -6.89 -4.68 10.19
CA ALA A 46 -5.98 -5.84 10.23
C ALA A 46 -5.11 -6.01 8.97
N ALA A 47 -5.43 -5.35 7.84
CA ALA A 47 -4.59 -5.33 6.66
C ALA A 47 -4.60 -3.93 6.00
N PRO A 48 -3.85 -2.97 6.56
CA PRO A 48 -3.83 -1.59 6.05
C PRO A 48 -3.18 -1.45 4.66
N VAL A 49 -2.34 -2.41 4.25
CA VAL A 49 -1.75 -2.45 2.89
C VAL A 49 -2.70 -3.17 1.95
N ALA A 50 -3.32 -2.43 1.03
CA ALA A 50 -4.36 -2.91 0.13
C ALA A 50 -4.04 -2.58 -1.34
N ILE A 51 -4.83 -3.12 -2.27
CA ILE A 51 -4.59 -3.00 -3.72
C ILE A 51 -5.79 -2.36 -4.41
N SER A 52 -5.55 -1.34 -5.23
CA SER A 52 -6.52 -0.79 -6.18
C SER A 52 -6.16 -1.30 -7.58
N ILE A 53 -7.11 -1.79 -8.37
CA ILE A 53 -6.90 -2.27 -9.74
C ILE A 53 -7.81 -1.51 -10.68
N GLU A 54 -7.25 -1.01 -11.79
CA GLU A 54 -8.01 -0.32 -12.82
C GLU A 54 -9.10 -1.23 -13.42
N PHE A 55 -10.32 -0.69 -13.55
CA PHE A 55 -11.56 -1.44 -13.78
C PHE A 55 -11.50 -2.31 -15.03
N PHE A 56 -11.06 -1.75 -16.16
CA PHE A 56 -11.01 -2.51 -17.42
C PHE A 56 -9.97 -3.64 -17.41
N ALA A 57 -8.90 -3.49 -16.64
CA ALA A 57 -7.76 -4.41 -16.61
C ALA A 57 -7.89 -5.49 -15.53
N PHE A 58 -8.80 -5.30 -14.56
CA PHE A 58 -9.04 -6.27 -13.49
C PHE A 58 -9.16 -7.72 -13.99
N PRO A 59 -9.95 -8.04 -15.05
CA PRO A 59 -10.01 -9.40 -15.57
C PRO A 59 -8.65 -9.95 -16.00
N GLU A 60 -7.79 -9.13 -16.62
CA GLU A 60 -6.46 -9.56 -17.05
C GLU A 60 -5.55 -9.86 -15.86
N TYR A 61 -5.59 -9.03 -14.81
CA TYR A 61 -4.83 -9.26 -13.57
C TYR A 61 -5.15 -10.61 -12.92
N VAL A 62 -6.41 -11.04 -12.94
CA VAL A 62 -6.84 -12.27 -12.23
C VAL A 62 -6.93 -13.51 -13.11
N GLN A 63 -7.05 -13.36 -14.43
CA GLN A 63 -7.16 -14.49 -15.36
C GLN A 63 -5.86 -14.78 -16.13
N VAL A 64 -5.03 -13.77 -16.37
CA VAL A 64 -3.83 -13.90 -17.23
C VAL A 64 -2.55 -13.92 -16.40
N LEU A 65 -2.45 -13.12 -15.34
CA LEU A 65 -1.25 -13.13 -14.50
C LEU A 65 -1.29 -14.30 -13.51
N GLY A 66 -0.33 -15.22 -13.65
CA GLY A 66 -0.20 -16.39 -12.77
C GLY A 66 0.22 -16.07 -11.33
N ASN A 67 0.80 -14.89 -11.11
CA ASN A 67 1.35 -14.46 -9.82
C ASN A 67 0.36 -13.67 -8.93
N THR A 68 -0.69 -13.06 -9.49
CA THR A 68 -1.58 -12.15 -8.73
C THR A 68 -2.16 -12.79 -7.48
N ALA A 69 -2.72 -13.99 -7.58
CA ALA A 69 -3.32 -14.68 -6.44
C ALA A 69 -2.31 -14.96 -5.33
N GLN A 70 -1.09 -15.37 -5.69
CA GLN A 70 -0.03 -15.64 -4.72
C GLN A 70 0.55 -14.36 -4.12
N CYS A 71 0.68 -13.28 -4.89
CA CYS A 71 1.11 -11.98 -4.34
C CYS A 71 0.09 -11.44 -3.32
N LEU A 72 -1.20 -11.50 -3.65
CA LEU A 72 -2.27 -11.15 -2.70
C LEU A 72 -2.23 -12.05 -1.46
N LYS A 73 -1.98 -13.35 -1.63
CA LYS A 73 -1.83 -14.27 -0.51
C LYS A 73 -0.65 -13.90 0.40
N ASN A 74 0.52 -13.60 -0.17
CA ASN A 74 1.70 -13.22 0.61
C ASN A 74 1.47 -11.93 1.40
N LEU A 75 0.81 -10.92 0.81
CA LEU A 75 0.41 -9.71 1.52
C LEU A 75 -0.55 -10.02 2.67
N GLY A 76 -1.53 -10.90 2.41
CA GLY A 76 -2.48 -11.31 3.44
C GLY A 76 -1.84 -12.10 4.58
N ASP A 77 -0.91 -13.00 4.27
CA ASP A 77 -0.13 -13.76 5.26
C ASP A 77 0.77 -12.81 6.08
N ALA A 78 1.41 -11.84 5.43
CA ALA A 78 2.23 -10.82 6.09
C ALA A 78 1.39 -9.96 7.04
N ALA A 79 0.19 -9.53 6.64
CA ALA A 79 -0.70 -8.73 7.47
C ALA A 79 -1.44 -9.55 8.56
N GLY A 80 -1.59 -10.86 8.37
CA GLY A 80 -2.43 -11.73 9.21
C GLY A 80 -3.92 -11.68 8.87
N ALA A 81 -4.30 -10.99 7.79
CA ALA A 81 -5.67 -10.91 7.29
C ALA A 81 -5.68 -10.73 5.76
N ALA A 82 -6.72 -11.23 5.09
CA ALA A 82 -6.81 -11.14 3.63
C ALA A 82 -6.69 -9.69 3.12
N THR A 83 -5.88 -9.51 2.08
CA THR A 83 -5.68 -8.23 1.41
C THR A 83 -7.00 -7.67 0.91
N ARG A 84 -7.30 -6.41 1.25
CA ARG A 84 -8.46 -5.72 0.69
C ARG A 84 -8.16 -5.29 -0.74
N ILE A 85 -9.18 -5.33 -1.59
CA ILE A 85 -9.05 -5.00 -3.00
C ILE A 85 -10.11 -3.97 -3.39
N ARG A 86 -9.72 -2.95 -4.13
CA ARG A 86 -10.63 -1.99 -4.77
C ARG A 86 -10.50 -2.16 -6.28
N ILE A 87 -11.60 -2.29 -6.99
CA ILE A 87 -11.63 -2.37 -8.46
C ILE A 87 -12.35 -1.13 -8.95
N GLY A 88 -11.65 -0.27 -9.69
CA GLY A 88 -12.19 1.05 -10.03
C GLY A 88 -11.27 1.89 -10.91
N GLY A 89 -11.11 3.16 -10.57
CA GLY A 89 -10.26 4.08 -11.32
C GLY A 89 -11.01 4.77 -12.45
N THR A 90 -10.29 5.49 -13.30
CA THR A 90 -10.90 6.37 -14.30
C THR A 90 -11.81 5.62 -15.29
N THR A 91 -11.48 4.37 -15.63
CA THR A 91 -12.27 3.58 -16.59
C THR A 91 -13.60 3.10 -16.03
N GLN A 92 -13.81 3.07 -14.72
CA GLN A 92 -15.14 2.75 -14.18
C GLN A 92 -16.20 3.76 -14.66
N ASP A 93 -15.82 5.03 -14.79
CA ASP A 93 -16.68 6.11 -15.29
C ASP A 93 -16.87 6.10 -16.81
N ARG A 94 -16.21 5.18 -17.51
CA ARG A 94 -16.35 4.95 -18.94
C ARG A 94 -17.09 3.63 -19.24
N ALA A 95 -17.46 2.90 -18.19
CA ALA A 95 -18.03 1.56 -18.28
C ALA A 95 -19.56 1.58 -18.28
N THR A 96 -20.17 0.82 -19.19
CA THR A 96 -21.62 0.59 -19.24
C THR A 96 -21.91 -0.88 -18.96
N TYR A 97 -22.82 -1.17 -18.02
CA TYR A 97 -23.21 -2.53 -17.71
C TYR A 97 -24.17 -3.10 -18.77
N ASP A 98 -23.91 -4.31 -19.23
CA ASP A 98 -24.80 -5.08 -20.10
C ASP A 98 -25.11 -6.44 -19.46
N PRO A 99 -26.33 -6.67 -18.96
CA PRO A 99 -26.71 -7.94 -18.32
C PRO A 99 -26.74 -9.12 -19.30
N SER A 100 -26.73 -8.86 -20.61
CA SER A 100 -26.71 -9.90 -21.65
C SER A 100 -25.29 -10.25 -22.12
N SER A 101 -24.29 -9.45 -21.75
CA SER A 101 -22.89 -9.71 -22.12
C SER A 101 -22.36 -10.95 -21.40
N THR A 102 -21.71 -11.83 -22.16
CA THR A 102 -21.01 -12.99 -21.61
C THR A 102 -19.55 -12.70 -21.28
N ALA A 103 -19.03 -11.55 -21.68
CA ALA A 103 -17.65 -11.14 -21.40
C ALA A 103 -17.58 -10.42 -20.05
N ALA A 104 -16.46 -10.58 -19.34
CA ALA A 104 -16.20 -9.78 -18.14
C ALA A 104 -16.10 -8.30 -18.51
N VAL A 105 -15.28 -7.98 -19.51
CA VAL A 105 -15.12 -6.63 -20.07
C VAL A 105 -14.96 -6.73 -21.59
N THR A 106 -15.43 -5.73 -22.32
CA THR A 106 -15.23 -5.56 -23.77
C THR A 106 -14.91 -4.09 -24.07
N TYR A 107 -13.79 -3.86 -24.77
CA TYR A 107 -13.36 -2.54 -25.23
C TYR A 107 -12.53 -2.65 -26.51
N SER A 108 -12.23 -1.50 -27.12
CA SER A 108 -11.28 -1.36 -28.22
C SER A 108 -10.41 -0.13 -27.95
N VAL A 109 -9.12 -0.25 -28.24
CA VAL A 109 -8.12 0.82 -28.15
C VAL A 109 -7.27 0.84 -29.41
N ASP A 110 -6.79 2.02 -29.80
CA ASP A 110 -5.90 2.17 -30.96
C ASP A 110 -4.47 1.74 -30.61
N ASP A 111 -4.02 2.04 -29.39
CA ASP A 111 -2.76 1.55 -28.81
C ASP A 111 -3.07 0.64 -27.60
N PRO A 112 -2.47 -0.55 -27.49
CA PRO A 112 -2.60 -1.39 -26.29
C PRO A 112 -2.10 -0.73 -25.00
N ALA A 113 -1.36 0.39 -25.09
CA ALA A 113 -0.97 1.19 -23.95
C ALA A 113 -2.06 2.17 -23.45
N ASP A 114 -3.13 2.39 -24.23
CA ASP A 114 -4.18 3.32 -23.89
C ASP A 114 -5.23 2.69 -22.96
N ALA A 115 -5.74 3.50 -22.03
CA ALA A 115 -6.97 3.17 -21.33
C ALA A 115 -8.19 3.44 -22.24
N PRO A 116 -9.16 2.52 -22.34
CA PRO A 116 -10.30 2.67 -23.24
C PRO A 116 -11.14 3.90 -22.91
N ALA A 117 -11.60 4.62 -23.94
CA ALA A 117 -12.48 5.77 -23.80
C ALA A 117 -13.93 5.36 -23.47
N ASN A 118 -14.32 4.13 -23.80
CA ASN A 118 -15.58 3.49 -23.45
C ASN A 118 -15.38 1.98 -23.35
N LEU A 119 -16.17 1.33 -22.50
CA LEU A 119 -16.19 -0.13 -22.38
C LEU A 119 -17.55 -0.64 -21.94
N THR A 120 -17.79 -1.91 -22.18
CA THR A 120 -18.97 -2.65 -21.69
C THR A 120 -18.51 -3.79 -20.80
N TYR A 121 -19.26 -4.07 -19.74
CA TYR A 121 -18.99 -5.17 -18.82
C TYR A 121 -20.27 -5.92 -18.46
N GLY A 122 -20.14 -7.20 -18.10
CA GLY A 122 -21.29 -8.07 -17.84
C GLY A 122 -21.17 -8.85 -16.53
N PRO A 123 -22.13 -9.75 -16.25
CA PRO A 123 -22.16 -10.61 -15.06
C PRO A 123 -20.84 -11.33 -14.75
N ALA A 124 -20.09 -11.74 -15.78
CA ALA A 124 -18.81 -12.42 -15.63
C ALA A 124 -17.75 -11.56 -14.91
N PHE A 125 -17.88 -10.22 -14.92
CA PHE A 125 -16.98 -9.35 -14.17
C PHE A 125 -17.10 -9.55 -12.65
N PHE A 126 -18.35 -9.53 -12.16
CA PHE A 126 -18.66 -9.73 -10.75
C PHE A 126 -18.39 -11.17 -10.31
N GLU A 127 -18.58 -12.14 -11.21
CA GLU A 127 -18.16 -13.52 -10.99
C GLU A 127 -16.65 -13.62 -10.78
N LEU A 128 -15.82 -12.90 -11.53
CA LEU A 128 -14.37 -12.89 -11.29
C LEU A 128 -14.02 -12.22 -9.97
N ALA A 129 -14.68 -11.10 -9.66
CA ALA A 129 -14.45 -10.37 -8.42
C ALA A 129 -14.88 -11.18 -7.17
N SER A 130 -15.89 -12.04 -7.27
CA SER A 130 -16.34 -12.89 -6.15
C SER A 130 -15.31 -13.96 -5.74
N HIS A 131 -14.40 -14.33 -6.65
CA HIS A 131 -13.32 -15.27 -6.37
C HIS A 131 -12.11 -14.65 -5.64
N LEU A 132 -12.10 -13.33 -5.44
CA LEU A 132 -11.06 -12.67 -4.64
C LEU A 132 -11.17 -13.11 -3.18
N SER A 133 -10.04 -13.49 -2.58
CA SER A 133 -9.99 -14.03 -1.23
C SER A 133 -10.26 -13.01 -0.11
N GLY A 134 -10.18 -11.72 -0.43
CA GLY A 134 -10.37 -10.63 0.52
C GLY A 134 -11.60 -9.78 0.23
N PRO A 135 -11.98 -8.88 1.16
CA PRO A 135 -13.07 -7.94 0.96
C PRO A 135 -12.80 -7.04 -0.26
N ALA A 136 -13.80 -6.88 -1.12
CA ALA A 136 -13.69 -6.16 -2.38
C ALA A 136 -14.60 -4.92 -2.42
N THR A 137 -14.05 -3.76 -2.78
CA THR A 137 -14.83 -2.57 -3.15
C THR A 137 -14.94 -2.49 -4.67
N ILE A 138 -16.15 -2.33 -5.21
CA ILE A 138 -16.39 -2.21 -6.65
C ILE A 138 -16.84 -0.80 -7.01
N GLY A 139 -16.11 -0.16 -7.91
CA GLY A 139 -16.50 1.08 -8.55
C GLY A 139 -17.53 0.87 -9.64
N LEU A 140 -18.57 1.70 -9.64
CA LEU A 140 -19.61 1.75 -10.66
C LEU A 140 -19.73 3.16 -11.23
N ASN A 141 -20.16 3.24 -12.47
CA ASN A 141 -20.19 4.49 -13.22
C ASN A 141 -21.22 5.47 -12.65
N ARG A 142 -20.79 6.67 -12.28
CA ARG A 142 -21.69 7.78 -11.96
C ARG A 142 -21.65 8.85 -13.04
N ARG A 143 -20.49 9.06 -13.66
CA ARG A 143 -20.23 10.13 -14.65
C ARG A 143 -21.19 10.14 -15.83
N LEU A 144 -21.61 8.99 -16.34
CA LEU A 144 -22.53 8.89 -17.50
C LEU A 144 -23.99 9.23 -17.18
N ASN A 145 -24.32 9.47 -15.91
CA ASN A 145 -25.67 9.84 -15.46
C ASN A 145 -26.77 8.82 -15.81
N ASP A 146 -26.42 7.53 -15.83
CA ASP A 146 -27.39 6.45 -16.00
C ASP A 146 -27.59 5.68 -14.68
N ILE A 147 -28.46 6.23 -13.84
CA ILE A 147 -28.78 5.63 -12.54
C ILE A 147 -29.41 4.23 -12.68
N SER A 148 -30.17 3.98 -13.74
CA SER A 148 -30.82 2.67 -13.95
C SER A 148 -29.81 1.59 -14.31
N ASN A 149 -28.84 1.92 -15.16
CA ASN A 149 -27.73 1.03 -15.49
C ASN A 149 -26.88 0.72 -14.25
N THR A 150 -26.58 1.74 -13.45
CA THR A 150 -25.78 1.61 -12.23
C THR A 150 -26.49 0.75 -11.18
N ILE A 151 -27.80 0.93 -10.99
CA ILE A 151 -28.60 0.08 -10.10
C ILE A 151 -28.57 -1.38 -10.57
N ALA A 152 -28.71 -1.65 -11.87
CA ALA A 152 -28.65 -3.01 -12.40
C ALA A 152 -27.29 -3.67 -12.15
N ALA A 153 -26.19 -2.94 -12.37
CA ALA A 153 -24.85 -3.42 -12.06
C ALA A 153 -24.64 -3.67 -10.56
N ALA A 154 -25.13 -2.77 -9.71
CA ALA A 154 -25.05 -2.89 -8.27
C ALA A 154 -25.85 -4.09 -7.73
N GLN A 155 -27.00 -4.39 -8.33
CA GLN A 155 -27.80 -5.58 -8.00
C GLN A 155 -27.02 -6.85 -8.32
N GLU A 156 -26.38 -6.91 -9.50
CA GLU A 156 -25.55 -8.05 -9.90
C GLU A 156 -24.35 -8.24 -8.96
N ALA A 157 -23.69 -7.14 -8.55
CA ALA A 157 -22.60 -7.19 -7.57
C ALA A 157 -23.07 -7.79 -6.23
N VAL A 158 -24.19 -7.30 -5.70
CA VAL A 158 -24.76 -7.79 -4.43
C VAL A 158 -25.22 -9.24 -4.53
N GLU A 159 -25.67 -9.69 -5.70
CA GLU A 159 -26.11 -11.08 -5.92
C GLU A 159 -24.92 -12.05 -6.02
N ARG A 160 -23.82 -11.67 -6.65
CA ARG A 160 -22.69 -12.58 -6.93
C ARG A 160 -21.56 -12.54 -5.92
N MET A 161 -21.36 -11.40 -5.27
CA MET A 161 -20.14 -11.15 -4.49
C MET A 161 -20.41 -11.24 -2.98
N ASP A 162 -20.22 -12.42 -2.41
CA ASP A 162 -20.24 -12.59 -0.94
C ASP A 162 -19.12 -11.79 -0.25
N ASN A 163 -18.04 -11.50 -0.96
CA ASN A 163 -16.91 -10.71 -0.50
C ASN A 163 -17.07 -9.19 -0.72
N LEU A 164 -18.22 -8.72 -1.23
CA LEU A 164 -18.46 -7.30 -1.47
C LEU A 164 -18.41 -6.51 -0.15
N PHE A 165 -17.40 -5.65 -0.03
CA PHE A 165 -17.26 -4.72 1.06
C PHE A 165 -18.12 -3.48 0.80
N ALA A 166 -17.88 -2.76 -0.29
CA ALA A 166 -18.58 -1.54 -0.63
C ALA A 166 -18.74 -1.36 -2.14
N ILE A 167 -19.66 -0.49 -2.52
CA ILE A 167 -19.83 0.04 -3.86
C ILE A 167 -19.37 1.49 -3.86
N GLU A 168 -18.51 1.83 -4.80
CA GLU A 168 -18.02 3.18 -5.04
C GLU A 168 -18.72 3.78 -6.27
N LEU A 169 -19.13 5.05 -6.22
CA LEU A 169 -19.97 5.67 -7.26
C LEU A 169 -19.23 6.82 -7.95
N GLY A 170 -18.62 6.50 -9.09
CA GLY A 170 -17.70 7.38 -9.79
C GLY A 170 -16.33 7.48 -9.14
N ASN A 171 -15.37 8.01 -9.89
CA ASN A 171 -13.97 8.12 -9.52
C ASN A 171 -13.48 9.55 -9.74
N GLU A 172 -12.89 10.16 -8.71
CA GLU A 172 -12.32 11.51 -8.77
C GLU A 172 -13.28 12.52 -9.40
N PRO A 173 -14.50 12.67 -8.85
CA PRO A 173 -15.47 13.62 -9.38
C PRO A 173 -14.95 15.06 -9.36
N ASP A 174 -13.93 15.36 -8.57
CA ASP A 174 -13.20 16.63 -8.60
C ASP A 174 -12.53 16.93 -9.97
N LEU A 175 -12.36 15.92 -10.82
CA LEU A 175 -11.85 16.05 -12.19
C LEU A 175 -12.95 16.10 -13.26
N TYR A 176 -14.23 16.03 -12.88
CA TYR A 176 -15.34 16.16 -13.84
C TYR A 176 -15.50 17.61 -14.32
N THR A 177 -16.20 17.77 -15.43
CA THR A 177 -16.47 19.07 -16.06
C THR A 177 -17.96 19.29 -16.27
N ASP A 178 -18.34 20.53 -16.59
CA ASP A 178 -19.70 20.93 -16.94
C ASP A 178 -20.27 20.17 -18.16
N ASP A 179 -19.38 19.57 -18.98
CA ASP A 179 -19.75 18.79 -20.15
C ASP A 179 -20.05 17.31 -19.82
N ASP A 180 -19.69 16.84 -18.62
CA ASP A 180 -19.98 15.49 -18.21
C ASP A 180 -21.49 15.27 -18.02
N PRO A 181 -22.06 14.13 -18.46
CA PRO A 181 -23.50 13.90 -18.39
C PRO A 181 -24.10 14.07 -16.98
N ILE A 182 -23.33 13.75 -15.94
CA ILE A 182 -23.75 13.89 -14.54
C ILE A 182 -23.90 15.35 -14.10
N ALA A 183 -23.13 16.27 -14.67
CA ALA A 183 -23.24 17.70 -14.41
C ALA A 183 -24.53 18.29 -15.01
N ASN A 184 -25.05 17.68 -16.08
CA ASN A 184 -26.25 18.14 -16.79
C ASN A 184 -26.15 19.63 -17.18
N HIS A 185 -24.98 20.04 -17.72
CA HIS A 185 -24.66 21.41 -18.12
C HIS A 185 -24.68 22.46 -17.00
N GLN A 186 -24.63 22.02 -15.73
CA GLN A 186 -24.43 22.91 -14.60
C GLN A 186 -22.93 23.12 -14.35
N THR A 187 -22.59 24.26 -13.75
CA THR A 187 -21.23 24.51 -13.29
C THR A 187 -20.86 23.50 -12.21
N TRP A 188 -19.84 22.69 -12.50
CA TRP A 188 -19.35 21.67 -11.59
C TRP A 188 -18.66 22.32 -10.39
N SER A 189 -19.01 21.88 -9.19
CA SER A 189 -18.50 22.42 -7.94
C SER A 189 -18.59 21.36 -6.82
N PRO A 190 -17.78 21.48 -5.75
CA PRO A 190 -17.86 20.58 -4.60
C PRO A 190 -19.27 20.44 -4.04
N SER A 191 -20.00 21.55 -3.93
CA SER A 191 -21.36 21.56 -3.39
C SER A 191 -22.38 20.88 -4.30
N LEU A 192 -22.20 20.98 -5.62
CA LEU A 192 -23.07 20.29 -6.58
C LEU A 192 -22.78 18.79 -6.57
N ASP A 193 -21.50 18.39 -6.59
CA ASP A 193 -21.12 16.99 -6.52
C ASP A 193 -21.63 16.32 -5.24
N ALA A 194 -21.42 16.95 -4.08
CA ALA A 194 -21.88 16.40 -2.81
C ALA A 194 -23.40 16.19 -2.76
N GLN A 195 -24.19 17.11 -3.35
CA GLN A 195 -25.64 16.95 -3.48
C GLN A 195 -26.00 15.76 -4.39
N ILE A 196 -25.33 15.62 -5.53
CA ILE A 196 -25.53 14.51 -6.46
C ILE A 196 -25.15 13.19 -5.82
N GLN A 197 -24.01 13.13 -5.12
CA GLN A 197 -23.53 11.93 -4.43
C GLN A 197 -24.53 11.45 -3.38
N VAL A 198 -25.00 12.34 -2.50
CA VAL A 198 -26.05 12.08 -1.50
C VAL A 198 -27.31 11.48 -2.15
N ASP A 199 -27.72 12.02 -3.28
CA ASP A 199 -28.93 11.55 -3.98
C ASP A 199 -28.71 10.19 -4.65
N TRP A 200 -27.63 10.02 -5.42
CA TRP A 200 -27.27 8.77 -6.08
C TRP A 200 -27.14 7.62 -5.10
N GLN A 201 -26.43 7.84 -4.00
CA GLN A 201 -26.24 6.79 -3.00
C GLN A 201 -27.54 6.39 -2.32
N ARG A 202 -28.44 7.34 -2.06
CA ARG A 202 -29.78 7.05 -1.52
C ARG A 202 -30.58 6.20 -2.50
N GLN A 203 -30.60 6.56 -3.78
CA GLN A 203 -31.34 5.84 -4.81
C GLN A 203 -30.83 4.40 -4.94
N ILE A 204 -29.50 4.22 -5.05
CA ILE A 204 -28.87 2.90 -5.18
C ILE A 204 -29.10 2.06 -3.92
N ALA A 205 -28.76 2.56 -2.74
CA ALA A 205 -28.90 1.79 -1.51
C ALA A 205 -30.36 1.38 -1.23
N THR A 206 -31.32 2.25 -1.58
CA THR A 206 -32.76 1.94 -1.51
C THR A 206 -33.14 0.82 -2.48
N ALA A 207 -32.69 0.88 -3.73
CA ALA A 207 -32.96 -0.13 -4.75
C ALA A 207 -32.34 -1.49 -4.41
N LEU A 208 -31.21 -1.51 -3.69
CA LEU A 208 -30.56 -2.72 -3.20
C LEU A 208 -31.18 -3.27 -1.90
N HIS A 209 -32.02 -2.49 -1.23
CA HIS A 209 -32.45 -2.75 0.16
C HIS A 209 -31.25 -3.05 1.07
N ARG A 210 -30.25 -2.16 1.05
CA ARG A 210 -29.02 -2.28 1.83
C ARG A 210 -28.72 -0.98 2.58
N THR A 211 -28.07 -1.15 3.73
CA THR A 211 -27.43 -0.08 4.51
C THR A 211 -25.94 -0.37 4.59
N SER A 212 -25.12 0.64 4.84
CA SER A 212 -23.66 0.49 4.99
C SER A 212 -23.04 -0.31 3.83
N ILE A 213 -23.27 0.18 2.61
CA ILE A 213 -22.80 -0.45 1.36
C ILE A 213 -22.01 0.52 0.47
N ILE A 214 -22.02 1.83 0.74
CA ILE A 214 -21.42 2.82 -0.15
C ILE A 214 -20.06 3.26 0.39
N GLN A 215 -19.04 3.26 -0.47
CA GLN A 215 -17.81 4.02 -0.26
C GLN A 215 -18.04 5.43 -0.81
N ALA A 216 -18.10 6.40 0.09
CA ALA A 216 -18.38 7.80 -0.24
C ALA A 216 -17.08 8.63 -0.25
N GLY A 217 -17.16 9.83 -0.81
CA GLY A 217 -15.98 10.62 -1.19
C GLY A 217 -15.44 10.16 -2.55
N VAL A 218 -14.16 9.76 -2.58
CA VAL A 218 -13.33 9.39 -3.74
C VAL A 218 -12.67 10.61 -4.39
N PHE A 219 -12.13 11.52 -3.57
CA PHE A 219 -11.59 12.81 -4.02
C PHE A 219 -10.06 12.79 -4.13
N LEU A 220 -9.50 13.37 -5.20
CA LEU A 220 -8.05 13.56 -5.35
C LEU A 220 -7.56 14.91 -4.81
N GLN A 221 -8.46 15.89 -4.63
CA GLN A 221 -8.11 17.27 -4.30
C GLN A 221 -8.69 17.80 -2.97
N PRO A 222 -8.48 17.12 -1.82
CA PRO A 222 -8.79 17.75 -0.54
C PRO A 222 -7.88 18.97 -0.29
N PRO A 223 -8.38 20.07 0.32
CA PRO A 223 -9.70 20.22 0.92
C PRO A 223 -10.76 20.82 -0.03
N ALA A 224 -10.49 20.93 -1.34
CA ALA A 224 -11.44 21.54 -2.28
C ALA A 224 -12.67 20.66 -2.46
N PHE A 225 -12.47 19.38 -2.72
CA PHE A 225 -13.48 18.33 -2.58
C PHE A 225 -13.10 17.50 -1.35
N SER A 226 -14.01 17.39 -0.39
CA SER A 226 -13.67 16.96 0.97
C SER A 226 -14.86 16.35 1.69
N ILE A 227 -14.56 15.43 2.61
CA ILE A 227 -15.52 14.88 3.56
C ILE A 227 -16.08 15.99 4.47
N ALA A 228 -15.33 17.07 4.70
CA ALA A 228 -15.80 18.21 5.48
C ALA A 228 -17.03 18.89 4.85
N GLU A 229 -17.20 18.80 3.52
CA GLU A 229 -18.41 19.29 2.83
C GLU A 229 -19.45 18.18 2.66
N LEU A 230 -19.03 17.00 2.22
CA LEU A 230 -19.94 15.87 1.95
C LEU A 230 -20.59 15.30 3.22
N GLY A 231 -19.79 15.11 4.27
CA GLY A 231 -20.20 14.47 5.52
C GLY A 231 -21.40 15.13 6.22
N PRO A 232 -21.38 16.46 6.47
CA PRO A 232 -22.52 17.16 7.04
C PRO A 232 -23.78 17.09 6.17
N LEU A 233 -23.63 17.08 4.84
CA LEU A 233 -24.77 16.94 3.91
C LEU A 233 -25.38 15.54 4.00
N GLU A 234 -24.55 14.50 4.05
CA GLU A 234 -24.97 13.13 4.30
C GLU A 234 -25.73 12.98 5.63
N GLN A 235 -25.27 13.67 6.67
CA GLN A 235 -25.91 13.66 7.98
C GLN A 235 -27.28 14.34 7.93
N ALA A 236 -27.33 15.56 7.38
CA ALA A 236 -28.55 16.36 7.29
C ALA A 236 -29.61 15.66 6.42
N ALA A 237 -29.19 14.93 5.39
CA ALA A 237 -30.06 14.22 4.49
C ALA A 237 -30.42 12.80 4.94
N GLY A 238 -29.94 12.38 6.13
CA GLY A 238 -30.23 11.07 6.73
C GLY A 238 -29.61 9.88 5.98
N SER A 239 -28.60 10.11 5.14
CA SER A 239 -28.01 9.14 4.23
C SER A 239 -26.67 8.57 4.72
N LEU A 240 -26.11 9.08 5.83
CA LEU A 240 -24.96 8.47 6.53
C LEU A 240 -25.13 6.98 6.89
N GLY A 241 -26.37 6.47 6.97
CA GLY A 241 -26.65 5.06 7.18
C GLY A 241 -26.34 4.17 5.97
N TYR A 242 -26.20 4.74 4.78
CA TYR A 242 -25.79 4.04 3.56
C TYR A 242 -24.27 4.01 3.39
N VAL A 243 -23.56 5.01 3.94
CA VAL A 243 -22.10 5.10 3.91
C VAL A 243 -21.49 4.01 4.79
N ARG A 244 -20.63 3.20 4.17
CA ARG A 244 -19.79 2.18 4.83
C ARG A 244 -18.39 2.69 5.09
N SER A 245 -17.81 3.43 4.17
CA SER A 245 -16.44 3.95 4.25
C SER A 245 -16.34 5.31 3.57
N TRP A 246 -15.32 6.07 3.94
CA TRP A 246 -14.90 7.29 3.27
C TRP A 246 -13.60 7.03 2.53
N ALA A 247 -13.44 7.61 1.35
CA ALA A 247 -12.24 7.45 0.55
C ALA A 247 -11.68 8.79 0.08
N ASP A 248 -10.37 8.94 0.18
CA ASP A 248 -9.58 9.96 -0.54
C ASP A 248 -8.62 9.29 -1.50
N HIS A 249 -8.15 10.04 -2.48
CA HIS A 249 -7.05 9.66 -3.35
C HIS A 249 -5.83 10.54 -3.05
N ALA A 250 -4.64 9.96 -3.14
CA ALA A 250 -3.42 10.66 -2.75
C ALA A 250 -2.21 10.24 -3.59
N TYR A 251 -1.56 11.23 -4.21
CA TYR A 251 -0.31 11.05 -4.93
C TYR A 251 0.63 12.22 -4.58
N PRO A 252 1.83 11.97 -4.00
CA PRO A 252 2.72 13.04 -3.56
C PRO A 252 3.42 13.75 -4.72
N GLN A 253 3.50 13.13 -5.90
CA GLN A 253 4.11 13.70 -7.09
C GLN A 253 3.23 13.49 -8.32
N SER A 254 3.58 14.14 -9.44
CA SER A 254 2.89 14.02 -10.72
C SER A 254 3.88 13.84 -11.85
N ALA A 255 3.57 12.93 -12.78
CA ALA A 255 4.28 12.77 -14.05
C ALA A 255 3.51 13.34 -15.25
N CYS A 256 2.37 13.98 -15.01
CA CYS A 256 1.50 14.50 -16.05
C CYS A 256 2.00 15.85 -16.60
N GLY A 257 1.69 16.16 -17.86
CA GLY A 257 1.81 17.52 -18.39
C GLY A 257 3.22 18.13 -18.39
N GLY A 258 4.27 17.30 -18.40
CA GLY A 258 5.66 17.75 -18.33
C GLY A 258 6.19 17.99 -16.91
N ALA A 259 5.43 17.61 -15.88
CA ALA A 259 5.93 17.55 -14.51
C ALA A 259 7.07 16.52 -14.37
N THR A 260 7.98 16.76 -13.43
CA THR A 260 9.12 15.89 -13.14
C THR A 260 8.96 15.26 -11.77
N THR A 261 9.30 13.99 -11.67
CA THR A 261 9.34 13.25 -10.41
C THR A 261 10.76 13.12 -9.89
N ASP A 262 10.92 13.01 -8.57
CA ASP A 262 12.20 12.93 -7.89
C ASP A 262 12.17 11.89 -6.76
N LEU A 263 13.03 10.87 -6.86
CA LEU A 263 13.04 9.75 -5.93
C LEU A 263 13.60 10.14 -4.55
N GLU A 264 14.57 11.04 -4.51
CA GLU A 264 15.20 11.47 -3.25
C GLU A 264 14.19 12.19 -2.35
N SER A 265 13.40 13.11 -2.91
CA SER A 265 12.30 13.75 -2.19
C SER A 265 11.13 12.81 -1.92
N LEU A 266 10.82 11.85 -2.80
CA LEU A 266 9.74 10.88 -2.58
C LEU A 266 9.98 10.08 -1.30
N GLN A 267 11.15 9.46 -1.18
CA GLN A 267 11.44 8.59 -0.04
C GLN A 267 11.80 9.37 1.23
N ASN A 268 11.91 10.70 1.19
CA ASN A 268 12.34 11.50 2.34
C ASN A 268 11.32 11.46 3.50
N HIS A 269 11.70 10.90 4.65
CA HIS A 269 10.83 10.76 5.81
C HIS A 269 10.12 12.07 6.22
N SER A 270 10.85 13.17 6.42
CA SER A 270 10.25 14.45 6.79
C SER A 270 9.27 14.99 5.73
N GLY A 271 9.53 14.71 4.45
CA GLY A 271 8.63 15.02 3.34
C GLY A 271 7.34 14.21 3.39
N ILE A 272 7.45 12.91 3.68
CA ILE A 272 6.31 11.98 3.83
C ILE A 272 5.42 12.41 5.00
N VAL A 273 6.01 12.69 6.16
CA VAL A 273 5.26 13.20 7.34
C VAL A 273 4.50 14.47 7.00
N LYS A 274 5.15 15.41 6.30
CA LYS A 274 4.52 16.67 5.89
C LYS A 274 3.37 16.44 4.89
N PHE A 275 3.56 15.57 3.90
CA PHE A 275 2.54 15.25 2.90
C PHE A 275 1.34 14.57 3.54
N VAL A 276 1.55 13.49 4.31
CA VAL A 276 0.44 12.81 5.01
C VAL A 276 -0.27 13.76 5.96
N GLY A 277 0.46 14.65 6.63
CA GLY A 277 -0.11 15.66 7.52
C GLY A 277 -1.13 16.60 6.87
N THR A 278 -1.13 16.77 5.54
CA THR A 278 -2.14 17.62 4.86
C THR A 278 -3.54 17.02 4.90
N PHE A 279 -3.66 15.72 5.11
CA PHE A 279 -4.95 15.01 5.19
C PHE A 279 -5.57 15.00 6.60
N ARG A 280 -4.96 15.70 7.58
CA ARG A 280 -5.53 15.79 8.95
C ARG A 280 -6.97 16.28 8.94
N GLY A 281 -7.30 17.24 8.06
CA GLY A 281 -8.67 17.77 7.95
C GLY A 281 -9.71 16.72 7.53
N GLU A 282 -9.33 15.76 6.67
CA GLU A 282 -10.22 14.65 6.28
C GLU A 282 -10.44 13.67 7.43
N VAL A 283 -9.39 13.38 8.21
CA VAL A 283 -9.51 12.56 9.42
C VAL A 283 -10.46 13.21 10.42
N ASP A 284 -10.26 14.50 10.70
CA ASP A 284 -11.09 15.25 11.65
C ASP A 284 -12.55 15.29 11.18
N ALA A 285 -12.79 15.50 9.88
CA ALA A 285 -14.13 15.51 9.29
C ALA A 285 -14.82 14.14 9.33
N ALA A 286 -14.09 13.06 9.03
CA ALA A 286 -14.60 11.70 9.10
C ALA A 286 -14.96 11.28 10.55
N GLU A 287 -14.18 11.75 11.54
CA GLU A 287 -14.47 11.52 12.95
C GLU A 287 -15.68 12.34 13.43
N GLU A 288 -15.86 13.58 12.95
CA GLU A 288 -16.99 14.45 13.31
C GLU A 288 -18.36 13.88 12.88
N VAL A 289 -18.43 13.23 11.71
CA VAL A 289 -19.67 12.58 11.23
C VAL A 289 -19.97 11.24 11.91
N GLY A 290 -19.05 10.75 12.75
CA GLY A 290 -19.24 9.63 13.65
C GLY A 290 -18.51 8.35 13.24
N GLU A 291 -18.15 7.57 14.27
CA GLU A 291 -17.41 6.32 14.16
C GLU A 291 -18.13 5.23 13.33
N GLY A 292 -17.37 4.19 12.95
CA GLY A 292 -17.88 3.02 12.23
C GLY A 292 -17.83 3.12 10.71
N ARG A 293 -17.23 4.18 10.17
CA ARG A 293 -16.97 4.38 8.74
C ARG A 293 -15.47 4.55 8.52
N PRO A 294 -14.73 3.49 8.18
CA PRO A 294 -13.30 3.60 7.91
C PRO A 294 -13.01 4.68 6.87
N LEU A 295 -12.04 5.53 7.17
CA LEU A 295 -11.42 6.44 6.21
C LEU A 295 -10.23 5.73 5.56
N VAL A 296 -10.18 5.70 4.23
CA VAL A 296 -9.17 4.99 3.45
C VAL A 296 -8.58 5.87 2.36
N PHE A 297 -7.34 5.60 1.96
CA PHE A 297 -6.88 6.04 0.64
C PHE A 297 -7.39 5.04 -0.39
N GLY A 298 -8.53 5.35 -1.02
CA GLY A 298 -9.21 4.50 -2.01
C GLY A 298 -8.40 4.28 -3.28
N GLU A 299 -7.46 5.19 -3.54
CA GLU A 299 -6.44 5.06 -4.57
C GLU A 299 -5.21 5.89 -4.20
N THR A 300 -4.03 5.30 -4.23
CA THR A 300 -2.80 6.03 -3.97
C THR A 300 -1.62 5.39 -4.68
N ASN A 301 -0.62 6.19 -5.03
CA ASN A 301 0.70 5.71 -5.38
C ASN A 301 1.74 6.84 -5.33
N SER A 302 2.98 6.56 -5.71
CA SER A 302 4.12 7.50 -5.68
C SER A 302 3.96 8.73 -6.57
N ALA A 303 3.40 8.58 -7.78
CA ALA A 303 3.06 9.72 -8.62
C ALA A 303 1.90 9.40 -9.59
N THR A 304 1.11 10.42 -9.93
CA THR A 304 0.05 10.30 -10.95
C THR A 304 0.62 10.03 -12.35
N CYS A 305 -0.24 9.63 -13.29
CA CYS A 305 0.13 9.30 -14.69
C CYS A 305 1.22 8.22 -14.80
N GLY A 306 1.03 7.09 -14.13
CA GLY A 306 1.95 5.93 -14.23
C GLY A 306 3.27 6.08 -13.47
N GLY A 307 3.50 7.14 -12.71
CA GLY A 307 4.59 7.11 -11.72
C GLY A 307 5.98 7.63 -12.14
N GLY A 308 6.14 8.19 -13.35
CA GLY A 308 7.30 9.02 -13.72
C GLY A 308 8.70 8.40 -13.65
N GLY A 309 8.82 7.07 -13.67
CA GLY A 309 10.12 6.37 -13.64
C GLY A 309 10.79 6.26 -12.26
N ILE A 310 10.19 6.82 -11.21
CA ILE A 310 10.65 6.60 -9.82
C ILE A 310 9.93 5.43 -9.14
N SER A 311 8.80 5.02 -9.69
CA SER A 311 7.83 4.18 -8.98
C SER A 311 8.16 2.70 -8.98
N GLY A 312 8.96 2.22 -9.93
CA GLY A 312 9.42 0.83 -9.98
C GLY A 312 10.64 0.56 -9.08
N THR A 313 11.12 1.58 -8.39
CA THR A 313 12.40 1.55 -7.68
C THR A 313 12.28 1.04 -6.25
N TYR A 314 13.40 0.59 -5.69
CA TYR A 314 13.50 0.18 -4.30
C TYR A 314 13.23 1.33 -3.32
N GLY A 315 13.60 2.56 -3.66
CA GLY A 315 13.30 3.75 -2.87
C GLY A 315 11.80 4.03 -2.78
N ALA A 316 11.02 3.70 -3.82
CA ALA A 316 9.56 3.70 -3.73
C ALA A 316 9.05 2.61 -2.76
N GLY A 317 9.74 1.47 -2.64
CA GLY A 317 9.48 0.49 -1.58
C GLY A 317 9.71 1.02 -0.17
N LEU A 318 10.79 1.77 0.06
CA LEU A 318 11.04 2.43 1.35
C LEU A 318 10.00 3.53 1.63
N TRP A 319 9.61 4.29 0.60
CA TRP A 319 8.52 5.24 0.67
C TRP A 319 7.21 4.56 1.09
N ILE A 320 6.84 3.40 0.52
CA ILE A 320 5.63 2.65 0.91
C ILE A 320 5.64 2.33 2.40
N VAL A 321 6.77 1.88 2.94
CA VAL A 321 6.90 1.56 4.37
C VAL A 321 6.53 2.77 5.22
N ASP A 322 7.18 3.90 4.98
CA ASP A 322 6.97 5.10 5.79
C ASP A 322 5.59 5.72 5.57
N TYR A 323 5.13 5.75 4.31
CA TYR A 323 3.86 6.34 3.91
C TYR A 323 2.65 5.60 4.52
N VAL A 324 2.67 4.26 4.51
CA VAL A 324 1.64 3.44 5.19
C VAL A 324 1.64 3.72 6.68
N LEU A 325 2.81 3.67 7.33
CA LEU A 325 2.92 3.87 8.78
C LEU A 325 2.46 5.26 9.20
N GLN A 326 2.84 6.31 8.45
CA GLN A 326 2.38 7.68 8.71
C GLN A 326 0.88 7.83 8.52
N SER A 327 0.31 7.19 7.51
CA SER A 327 -1.12 7.30 7.20
C SER A 327 -1.99 6.56 8.22
N VAL A 328 -1.56 5.37 8.64
CA VAL A 328 -2.19 4.63 9.75
C VAL A 328 -2.11 5.42 11.06
N LYS A 329 -0.95 6.00 11.37
CA LYS A 329 -0.78 6.89 12.53
C LYS A 329 -1.68 8.12 12.45
N LEU A 330 -1.88 8.70 11.27
CA LEU A 330 -2.74 9.86 11.08
C LEU A 330 -4.21 9.52 11.40
N GLY A 331 -4.67 8.34 10.99
CA GLY A 331 -6.03 7.86 11.25
C GLY A 331 -6.67 7.08 10.09
N TYR A 332 -5.97 6.93 8.96
CA TYR A 332 -6.42 6.12 7.83
C TYR A 332 -6.34 4.64 8.16
N GLU A 333 -7.36 3.89 7.76
CA GLU A 333 -7.47 2.48 8.08
C GLU A 333 -6.79 1.60 7.02
N ARG A 334 -6.80 2.04 5.76
CA ARG A 334 -6.30 1.25 4.61
C ARG A 334 -5.80 2.16 3.51
N LEU A 335 -4.83 1.67 2.75
CA LEU A 335 -4.26 2.34 1.58
C LEU A 335 -4.30 1.38 0.40
N TYR A 336 -5.12 1.70 -0.61
CA TYR A 336 -5.26 0.91 -1.81
C TYR A 336 -4.27 1.40 -2.88
N PHE A 337 -3.13 0.71 -2.99
CA PHE A 337 -2.09 1.07 -3.96
C PHE A 337 -2.52 0.71 -5.37
N HIS A 338 -2.53 1.72 -6.26
CA HIS A 338 -3.12 1.58 -7.58
C HIS A 338 -2.23 0.82 -8.55
N HIS A 339 -2.83 -0.19 -9.20
CA HIS A 339 -2.28 -0.97 -10.28
C HIS A 339 -3.01 -0.54 -11.56
N GLU A 340 -2.27 0.14 -12.45
CA GLU A 340 -2.85 0.75 -13.65
C GLU A 340 -3.21 -0.32 -14.68
N GLY A 341 -4.06 0.07 -15.64
CA GLY A 341 -4.66 -0.89 -16.55
C GLY A 341 -3.77 -1.43 -17.67
N THR A 342 -2.64 -0.80 -17.97
CA THR A 342 -1.72 -1.34 -18.98
C THR A 342 -0.69 -2.25 -18.32
N ILE A 343 -0.99 -3.55 -18.28
CA ILE A 343 -0.08 -4.56 -17.74
C ILE A 343 1.25 -4.51 -18.51
N GLY A 344 2.35 -4.29 -17.77
CA GLY A 344 3.69 -4.15 -18.33
C GLY A 344 4.09 -2.72 -18.73
N ASN A 345 3.17 -1.76 -18.63
CA ASN A 345 3.45 -0.32 -18.78
C ASN A 345 2.91 0.50 -17.60
N SER A 346 2.89 -0.11 -16.40
CA SER A 346 2.50 0.54 -15.15
C SER A 346 3.68 0.54 -14.19
N PRO A 347 4.54 1.57 -14.22
CA PRO A 347 5.76 1.64 -13.39
C PRO A 347 5.51 1.55 -11.89
N TYR A 348 4.30 1.81 -11.41
CA TYR A 348 3.95 1.74 -9.99
C TYR A 348 3.18 0.48 -9.59
N SER A 349 2.90 -0.43 -10.53
CA SER A 349 2.36 -1.76 -10.22
C SER A 349 3.41 -2.58 -9.48
N TRP A 350 2.97 -3.45 -8.58
CA TRP A 350 3.89 -4.25 -7.76
C TRP A 350 4.27 -5.59 -8.39
N TRP A 351 3.49 -6.07 -9.37
CA TRP A 351 3.81 -7.25 -10.16
C TRP A 351 3.29 -7.10 -11.59
N GLY A 352 3.90 -7.86 -12.50
CA GLY A 352 3.55 -7.97 -13.91
C GLY A 352 3.44 -9.42 -14.34
N ARG A 353 3.65 -9.72 -15.63
CA ARG A 353 3.49 -11.09 -16.17
C ARG A 353 4.53 -12.08 -15.65
N ASP A 354 5.76 -11.62 -15.47
CA ASP A 354 6.94 -12.44 -15.20
C ASP A 354 7.88 -11.75 -14.19
N GLN A 355 7.39 -10.74 -13.48
CA GLN A 355 8.18 -9.93 -12.55
C GLN A 355 7.37 -9.52 -11.32
N VAL A 356 8.05 -9.50 -10.18
CA VAL A 356 7.60 -8.85 -8.95
C VAL A 356 8.54 -7.66 -8.70
N PHE A 357 8.00 -6.45 -8.72
CA PHE A 357 8.76 -5.21 -8.75
C PHE A 357 9.25 -4.80 -7.35
N SER A 358 10.27 -3.93 -7.30
CA SER A 358 10.90 -3.50 -6.06
C SER A 358 9.95 -2.96 -4.97
N PRO A 359 8.89 -2.18 -5.29
CA PRO A 359 7.99 -1.62 -4.28
C PRO A 359 7.23 -2.68 -3.48
N TYR A 360 7.01 -3.86 -4.06
CA TYR A 360 6.32 -4.98 -3.40
C TYR A 360 7.02 -5.43 -2.11
N TYR A 361 8.35 -5.33 -2.04
CA TYR A 361 9.12 -5.67 -0.86
C TYR A 361 8.84 -4.72 0.30
N GLY A 362 8.63 -3.43 0.00
CA GLY A 362 8.19 -2.43 0.97
C GLY A 362 6.77 -2.71 1.48
N ALA A 363 5.88 -3.12 0.58
CA ALA A 363 4.52 -3.51 0.93
C ALA A 363 4.48 -4.71 1.90
N ILE A 364 5.25 -5.77 1.62
CA ILE A 364 5.38 -6.94 2.50
C ILE A 364 5.99 -6.55 3.86
N PHE A 365 6.99 -5.68 3.87
CA PHE A 365 7.59 -5.18 5.11
C PHE A 365 6.58 -4.41 5.96
N ALA A 366 5.84 -3.47 5.36
CA ALA A 366 4.83 -2.67 6.04
C ALA A 366 3.69 -3.54 6.60
N ALA A 367 3.21 -4.50 5.80
CA ALA A 367 2.21 -5.48 6.23
C ALA A 367 2.72 -6.32 7.42
N SER A 368 3.97 -6.80 7.36
CA SER A 368 4.60 -7.58 8.44
C SER A 368 4.78 -6.76 9.73
N ALA A 369 5.06 -5.46 9.62
CA ALA A 369 5.22 -4.58 10.77
C ALA A 369 3.90 -4.37 11.53
N LEU A 370 2.80 -4.21 10.79
CA LEU A 370 1.45 -3.93 11.33
C LEU A 370 0.66 -5.19 11.77
N ASN A 371 1.13 -6.38 11.39
CA ASN A 371 0.51 -7.65 11.76
C ASN A 371 0.20 -7.75 13.26
N ASP A 372 -1.02 -8.07 13.67
CA ASP A 372 -1.47 -8.15 15.07
C ASP A 372 -1.25 -6.89 15.94
N ALA A 373 -0.80 -5.78 15.37
CA ALA A 373 -0.63 -4.52 16.09
C ALA A 373 -2.01 -3.91 16.38
N ALA A 374 -2.29 -3.61 17.65
CA ALA A 374 -3.45 -2.82 18.05
C ALA A 374 -3.11 -1.32 18.10
N TYR A 375 -1.84 -1.02 18.43
CA TYR A 375 -1.33 0.34 18.56
C TYR A 375 0.03 0.47 17.89
N MET A 376 0.33 1.66 17.40
CA MET A 376 1.65 2.03 16.93
C MET A 376 2.07 3.40 17.49
N THR A 377 3.37 3.60 17.63
CA THR A 377 3.96 4.87 18.08
C THR A 377 5.11 5.25 17.16
N GLN A 378 5.26 6.54 16.87
CA GLN A 378 6.46 7.09 16.24
C GLN A 378 7.34 7.71 17.33
N LEU A 379 8.62 7.36 17.37
CA LEU A 379 9.56 7.80 18.41
C LEU A 379 10.48 8.93 17.96
N ASP A 380 10.67 9.11 16.65
CA ASP A 380 11.51 10.16 16.10
C ASP A 380 10.78 11.52 16.02
N ALA A 381 11.57 12.58 15.81
CA ALA A 381 11.08 13.95 15.76
C ALA A 381 10.60 14.38 14.35
N SER A 382 10.62 13.49 13.36
CA SER A 382 10.24 13.75 11.96
C SER A 382 11.08 14.81 11.24
N THR A 383 12.30 15.07 11.70
CA THR A 383 13.19 16.12 11.15
C THR A 383 14.43 15.59 10.42
N SER A 384 14.65 14.28 10.43
CA SER A 384 15.79 13.62 9.77
C SER A 384 15.32 12.57 8.76
N HIS A 385 16.27 11.81 8.19
CA HIS A 385 15.99 10.65 7.35
C HIS A 385 15.68 9.38 8.15
N LEU A 386 15.81 9.43 9.47
CA LEU A 386 15.62 8.28 10.34
C LEU A 386 14.19 8.29 10.88
N ALA A 387 13.42 7.25 10.57
CA ALA A 387 12.07 7.04 11.06
C ALA A 387 12.05 5.82 11.99
N ILE A 388 11.48 5.99 13.19
CA ILE A 388 11.45 4.95 14.23
C ILE A 388 10.03 4.73 14.70
N TYR A 389 9.56 3.49 14.58
CA TYR A 389 8.21 3.10 15.01
C TYR A 389 8.24 1.89 15.92
N THR A 390 7.27 1.83 16.85
CA THR A 390 7.01 0.65 17.68
C THR A 390 5.56 0.23 17.56
N PHE A 391 5.31 -1.07 17.70
CA PHE A 391 4.00 -1.70 17.52
C PHE A 391 3.66 -2.54 18.74
N HIS A 392 2.44 -2.38 19.26
CA HIS A 392 2.00 -3.02 20.48
C HIS A 392 0.69 -3.77 20.27
N ALA A 393 0.55 -4.91 20.96
CA ALA A 393 -0.71 -5.63 21.07
C ALA A 393 -1.72 -4.88 21.95
N SER A 394 -2.97 -5.34 21.96
CA SER A 394 -4.05 -4.71 22.74
C SER A 394 -3.83 -4.75 24.26
N ASN A 395 -2.99 -5.67 24.75
CA ASN A 395 -2.58 -5.79 26.14
C ASN A 395 -1.30 -5.00 26.47
N ASP A 396 -0.88 -4.11 25.57
CA ASP A 396 0.31 -3.27 25.66
C ASP A 396 1.67 -3.98 25.53
N THR A 397 1.68 -5.25 25.12
CA THR A 397 2.92 -5.96 24.83
C THR A 397 3.58 -5.38 23.58
N LEU A 398 4.85 -4.99 23.66
CA LEU A 398 5.67 -4.61 22.52
C LEU A 398 5.86 -5.82 21.60
N LEU A 399 5.43 -5.71 20.35
CA LEU A 399 5.54 -6.77 19.34
C LEU A 399 6.76 -6.57 18.47
N ARG A 400 6.89 -5.37 17.91
CA ARG A 400 7.86 -5.06 16.86
C ARG A 400 8.33 -3.60 16.91
N ALA A 401 9.47 -3.35 16.28
CA ALA A 401 9.93 -2.00 15.96
C ALA A 401 10.44 -1.92 14.52
N VAL A 402 10.20 -0.78 13.87
CA VAL A 402 10.76 -0.44 12.57
C VAL A 402 11.82 0.63 12.75
N ILE A 403 13.00 0.37 12.22
CA ILE A 403 14.09 1.34 12.09
C ILE A 403 14.31 1.54 10.60
N LEU A 404 13.96 2.71 10.08
CA LEU A 404 14.03 3.01 8.66
C LEU A 404 14.96 4.20 8.42
N ASN A 405 15.96 4.02 7.56
CA ASN A 405 16.84 5.09 7.12
C ASN A 405 16.53 5.42 5.65
N THR A 406 15.84 6.55 5.45
CA THR A 406 15.43 7.02 4.12
C THR A 406 16.47 7.88 3.40
N GLN A 407 17.72 7.92 3.89
CA GLN A 407 18.78 8.67 3.24
C GLN A 407 19.00 8.10 1.83
N TYR A 408 18.93 8.98 0.81
CA TYR A 408 19.12 8.58 -0.57
C TYR A 408 20.55 8.10 -0.83
N TYR A 409 20.65 6.93 -1.45
CA TYR A 409 21.91 6.27 -1.78
C TYR A 409 21.95 5.98 -3.30
N PRO A 410 22.70 6.77 -4.08
CA PRO A 410 22.75 6.64 -5.54
C PRO A 410 23.69 5.52 -5.99
N ASN A 411 23.48 5.01 -7.21
CA ASN A 411 24.37 4.04 -7.86
C ASN A 411 25.70 4.64 -8.35
N THR A 412 25.90 5.95 -8.23
CA THR A 412 27.08 6.69 -8.69
C THR A 412 28.07 7.04 -7.58
N THR A 413 27.82 6.61 -6.34
CA THR A 413 28.65 6.96 -5.20
C THR A 413 30.07 6.40 -5.32
N THR A 414 31.06 7.25 -5.00
CA THR A 414 32.48 6.89 -4.90
C THR A 414 32.92 6.68 -3.45
N ALA A 415 31.98 6.78 -2.49
CA ALA A 415 32.26 6.58 -1.08
C ALA A 415 32.76 5.15 -0.83
N ALA A 416 33.75 5.00 0.06
CA ALA A 416 34.34 3.70 0.39
C ALA A 416 33.36 2.75 1.09
N SER A 417 32.34 3.31 1.76
CA SER A 417 31.27 2.57 2.41
C SER A 417 29.94 3.32 2.30
N ARG A 418 28.85 2.57 2.35
CA ARG A 418 27.49 3.12 2.47
C ARG A 418 27.37 3.79 3.85
N PRO A 419 26.87 5.04 3.94
CA PRO A 419 26.63 5.68 5.23
C PRO A 419 25.65 4.84 6.06
N SER A 420 25.84 4.84 7.37
CA SER A 420 24.96 4.15 8.32
C SER A 420 24.75 4.99 9.57
N GLU A 421 23.63 4.73 10.24
CA GLU A 421 23.30 5.31 11.52
C GLU A 421 23.18 4.19 12.57
N THR A 422 23.64 4.47 13.78
CA THR A 422 23.49 3.58 14.94
C THR A 422 22.33 4.04 15.79
N VAL A 423 21.36 3.14 15.98
CA VAL A 423 20.15 3.36 16.77
C VAL A 423 20.18 2.49 18.01
N VAL A 424 19.87 3.07 19.17
CA VAL A 424 19.70 2.33 20.43
C VAL A 424 18.24 2.40 20.83
N LEU A 425 17.60 1.24 20.95
CA LEU A 425 16.27 1.13 21.54
C LEU A 425 16.42 0.77 23.01
N THR A 426 15.78 1.54 23.89
CA THR A 426 15.82 1.36 25.35
C THR A 426 14.42 1.09 25.90
N GLY A 427 14.32 0.78 27.20
CA GLY A 427 13.04 0.48 27.84
C GLY A 427 12.56 -0.96 27.61
N LEU A 428 13.48 -1.85 27.21
CA LEU A 428 13.21 -3.27 27.05
C LEU A 428 13.30 -4.00 28.39
N GLU A 429 12.47 -5.02 28.58
CA GLU A 429 12.60 -5.88 29.75
C GLU A 429 13.93 -6.63 29.71
N ASP A 430 14.68 -6.59 30.81
CA ASP A 430 15.88 -7.42 30.97
C ASP A 430 15.46 -8.88 30.96
N GLY A 431 15.90 -9.63 29.94
CA GLY A 431 15.68 -11.07 29.91
C GLY A 431 16.35 -11.74 31.11
N GLU A 432 15.58 -12.38 31.99
CA GLU A 432 16.14 -13.27 33.01
C GLU A 432 17.04 -14.32 32.34
N SER A 433 18.18 -14.70 32.92
CA SER A 433 19.17 -15.58 32.27
C SER A 433 18.59 -16.90 31.75
N GLY A 434 18.84 -17.24 30.47
CA GLY A 434 18.46 -18.49 29.81
C GLY A 434 18.75 -18.48 28.30
N GLU A 435 18.76 -19.64 27.64
CA GLU A 435 19.00 -19.75 26.18
C GLU A 435 17.87 -19.05 25.41
N GLY A 436 18.20 -18.05 24.58
CA GLY A 436 17.23 -17.21 23.86
C GLY A 436 16.61 -16.06 24.67
N LYS A 437 16.98 -15.88 25.94
CA LYS A 437 16.53 -14.73 26.76
C LYS A 437 17.54 -13.59 26.68
N GLY A 438 17.06 -12.35 26.55
CA GLY A 438 17.92 -11.18 26.32
C GLY A 438 18.42 -11.07 24.88
N LYS A 439 17.71 -11.65 23.91
CA LYS A 439 17.96 -11.47 22.48
C LYS A 439 16.66 -11.11 21.77
N VAL A 440 16.78 -10.27 20.75
CA VAL A 440 15.68 -9.95 19.82
C VAL A 440 16.10 -10.35 18.41
N LYS A 441 15.13 -10.55 17.53
CA LYS A 441 15.38 -10.95 16.14
C LYS A 441 15.01 -9.83 15.18
N GLY A 442 15.78 -9.67 14.12
CA GLY A 442 15.56 -8.67 13.09
C GLY A 442 15.49 -9.27 11.69
N LYS A 443 14.70 -8.65 10.81
CA LYS A 443 14.77 -8.86 9.36
C LYS A 443 15.08 -7.54 8.67
N ARG A 444 15.98 -7.58 7.70
CA ARG A 444 16.42 -6.41 6.95
C ARG A 444 15.76 -6.34 5.59
N LEU A 445 15.19 -5.19 5.26
CA LEU A 445 14.84 -4.79 3.91
C LEU A 445 16.01 -3.98 3.36
N THR A 446 16.68 -4.51 2.33
CA THR A 446 17.88 -3.90 1.75
C THR A 446 17.97 -4.15 0.25
N ALA A 447 18.65 -3.24 -0.44
CA ALA A 447 19.04 -3.34 -1.85
C ALA A 447 20.33 -2.55 -2.08
N ARG A 448 20.96 -2.71 -3.24
CA ARG A 448 22.28 -2.10 -3.52
C ARG A 448 22.27 -0.57 -3.59
N TRP A 449 21.18 0.04 -4.06
CA TRP A 449 20.97 1.50 -4.10
C TRP A 449 19.46 1.83 -4.16
N SER A 450 19.09 3.09 -3.91
CA SER A 450 17.67 3.51 -3.83
C SER A 450 16.93 3.32 -5.16
N GLY A 451 17.50 3.77 -6.27
CA GLY A 451 16.95 3.60 -7.62
C GLY A 451 17.05 2.19 -8.22
N LEU A 452 17.12 1.12 -7.42
CA LEU A 452 17.23 -0.25 -7.94
C LEU A 452 15.87 -0.75 -8.42
N GLU A 453 15.81 -1.27 -9.65
CA GLU A 453 14.61 -1.87 -10.23
C GLU A 453 14.89 -3.33 -10.60
N VAL A 454 13.93 -4.20 -10.28
CA VAL A 454 14.01 -5.65 -10.60
C VAL A 454 14.19 -5.89 -12.09
N ALA A 455 13.61 -5.02 -12.93
CA ALA A 455 13.74 -5.08 -14.39
C ALA A 455 15.20 -5.04 -14.90
N TYR A 456 16.16 -4.55 -14.09
CA TYR A 456 17.58 -4.50 -14.45
C TYR A 456 18.42 -5.66 -13.90
N GLY A 457 17.79 -6.73 -13.40
CA GLY A 457 18.45 -8.00 -13.08
C GLY A 457 19.05 -8.10 -11.67
N GLU A 458 18.85 -7.10 -10.83
CA GLU A 458 19.12 -7.18 -9.39
C GLU A 458 17.79 -7.01 -8.64
N SER A 459 17.63 -7.62 -7.46
CA SER A 459 16.40 -7.50 -6.67
C SER A 459 16.71 -7.07 -5.24
N PRO A 460 15.82 -6.27 -4.61
CA PRO A 460 15.83 -6.10 -3.17
C PRO A 460 15.68 -7.44 -2.46
N THR A 461 15.97 -7.45 -1.16
CA THR A 461 15.67 -8.60 -0.30
C THR A 461 15.01 -8.14 0.98
N PHE A 462 14.07 -8.94 1.49
CA PHE A 462 13.53 -8.80 2.84
C PHE A 462 13.85 -10.07 3.63
N GLY A 463 14.67 -9.94 4.68
CA GLY A 463 15.16 -11.10 5.44
C GLY A 463 15.91 -12.10 4.53
N GLY A 464 16.71 -11.62 3.58
CA GLY A 464 17.45 -12.46 2.62
C GLY A 464 16.62 -13.06 1.49
N GLN A 465 15.29 -12.96 1.52
CA GLN A 465 14.41 -13.55 0.51
C GLN A 465 14.07 -12.59 -0.63
N ARG A 466 13.84 -13.18 -1.80
CA ARG A 466 13.32 -12.55 -3.02
C ARG A 466 11.97 -13.14 -3.38
N PHE A 467 11.28 -12.59 -4.37
CA PHE A 467 10.05 -13.17 -4.90
C PHE A 467 10.25 -13.61 -6.35
N ASN A 468 9.83 -14.83 -6.65
CA ASN A 468 9.81 -15.34 -8.01
C ASN A 468 8.87 -14.50 -8.88
N GLY A 469 9.32 -14.10 -10.07
CA GLY A 469 8.53 -13.24 -10.96
C GLY A 469 7.25 -13.87 -11.49
N GLU A 470 7.25 -15.19 -11.75
CA GLU A 470 6.12 -15.92 -12.34
C GLU A 470 5.14 -16.46 -11.29
N SER A 471 5.63 -16.93 -10.13
CA SER A 471 4.79 -17.53 -9.09
C SER A 471 4.51 -16.60 -7.92
N CYS A 472 5.26 -15.50 -7.76
CA CYS A 472 5.28 -14.69 -6.54
C CYS A 472 5.71 -15.45 -5.26
N GLU A 473 6.23 -16.67 -5.34
CA GLU A 473 6.69 -17.40 -4.16
C GLU A 473 7.98 -16.76 -3.62
N ALA A 474 8.14 -16.79 -2.30
CA ALA A 474 9.38 -16.36 -1.67
C ALA A 474 10.50 -17.35 -1.98
N GLU A 475 11.64 -16.85 -2.46
CA GLU A 475 12.83 -17.61 -2.82
C GLU A 475 14.02 -17.21 -1.95
N GLY A 476 14.90 -18.17 -1.67
CA GLY A 476 16.08 -17.99 -0.84
C GLY A 476 15.87 -18.36 0.62
N GLU A 477 16.98 -18.46 1.35
CA GLU A 477 16.98 -18.75 2.78
C GLU A 477 16.53 -17.50 3.55
N GLU A 478 15.60 -17.70 4.49
CA GLU A 478 15.18 -16.65 5.39
C GLU A 478 16.27 -16.36 6.43
N VAL A 479 16.78 -15.13 6.42
CA VAL A 479 17.85 -14.66 7.29
C VAL A 479 17.27 -13.82 8.42
N TRP A 480 17.60 -14.22 9.64
CA TRP A 480 17.28 -13.53 10.87
C TRP A 480 18.56 -13.02 11.54
N GLU A 481 18.57 -11.75 11.93
CA GLU A 481 19.65 -11.15 12.70
C GLU A 481 19.32 -11.26 14.18
N GLU A 482 20.18 -11.92 14.97
CA GLU A 482 20.06 -11.91 16.42
C GLU A 482 20.83 -10.73 17.01
N MET A 483 20.16 -9.94 17.84
CA MET A 483 20.76 -8.79 18.53
C MET A 483 20.61 -8.99 20.04
N ASP A 484 21.71 -8.80 20.76
CA ASP A 484 21.71 -8.92 22.22
C ASP A 484 21.06 -7.70 22.87
N VAL A 485 20.16 -7.96 23.82
CA VAL A 485 19.58 -6.97 24.74
C VAL A 485 20.43 -6.95 26.00
N ALA A 486 21.08 -5.83 26.28
CA ALA A 486 21.96 -5.67 27.44
C ALA A 486 21.56 -4.44 28.26
N GLY A 487 21.10 -4.65 29.49
CA GLY A 487 20.67 -3.57 30.39
C GLY A 487 19.41 -2.86 29.90
N GLY A 488 18.47 -3.61 29.33
CA GLY A 488 17.24 -3.08 28.74
C GLY A 488 17.42 -2.34 27.41
N GLU A 489 18.57 -2.49 26.74
CA GLU A 489 18.89 -1.80 25.50
C GLU A 489 19.33 -2.76 24.39
N VAL A 490 18.95 -2.45 23.15
CA VAL A 490 19.47 -3.11 21.93
C VAL A 490 20.01 -2.06 20.97
N THR A 491 21.17 -2.34 20.36
CA THR A 491 21.82 -1.46 19.37
C THR A 491 21.70 -2.05 17.98
N ILE A 492 21.19 -1.27 17.03
CA ILE A 492 20.99 -1.64 15.63
C ILE A 492 21.73 -0.65 14.73
N GLU A 493 22.45 -1.15 13.73
CA GLU A 493 22.99 -0.33 12.65
C GLU A 493 22.08 -0.44 11.41
N VAL A 494 21.78 0.71 10.80
CA VAL A 494 20.95 0.81 9.59
C VAL A 494 21.65 1.69 8.55
N ALA A 495 21.88 1.13 7.35
CA ALA A 495 22.52 1.85 6.27
C ALA A 495 21.55 2.80 5.54
N ALA A 496 22.08 3.77 4.79
CA ALA A 496 21.27 4.67 3.95
C ALA A 496 20.42 3.89 2.95
N SER A 497 19.11 4.15 2.87
CA SER A 497 18.15 3.35 2.08
C SER A 497 18.09 1.88 2.54
N GLU A 498 17.81 1.68 3.81
CA GLU A 498 17.66 0.38 4.44
C GLU A 498 16.63 0.45 5.57
N ALA A 499 15.97 -0.67 5.86
CA ALA A 499 15.08 -0.79 6.99
C ALA A 499 15.30 -2.10 7.75
N VAL A 500 15.08 -2.08 9.05
CA VAL A 500 15.11 -3.25 9.93
C VAL A 500 13.77 -3.36 10.66
N LEU A 501 13.14 -4.54 10.56
CA LEU A 501 11.99 -4.91 11.37
C LEU A 501 12.46 -5.82 12.50
N VAL A 502 12.42 -5.31 13.72
CA VAL A 502 12.81 -6.00 14.96
C VAL A 502 11.57 -6.63 15.60
N TYR A 503 11.71 -7.83 16.12
CA TYR A 503 10.67 -8.64 16.76
C TYR A 503 11.10 -8.91 18.22
N PHE A 504 10.18 -8.66 19.16
CA PHE A 504 10.40 -8.74 20.60
C PHE A 504 9.74 -9.97 21.23
#